data_AF-A0A2S8SQ50-F1
#
_entry.id   AF-A0A2S8SQ50-F1
#
_cell.length_a   1.000
_cell.length_b   1.000
_cell.length_c   1.000
_cell.angle_alpha   90.00
_cell.angle_beta   90.00
_cell.angle_gamma   90.00
#
_symmetry.space_group_name_H-M   'P 1'
#
loop_
_entity.id
_entity.type
_entity.pdbx_description
1 polymer ?
#
loop_
_entity_poly.entity_id
_entity_poly.type
_entity_poly.pdbx_seq_one_letter_code
_entity_poly.pdbx_strand_id
1 'polypeptide(L)'
;MKGRKRHILVDTDGLLLQGHVHATNIQERAGAKLLLQSLRFPAHRLRLIWADAGHWGRKFAAWVQENCGVVLDVVSRNELVNRQKEHKGYVPLPRRWVVERAFAWLGRCRRLSKGYEQNTRSSEAWILLAMTSLMVRRLT
;
A
#
# COMPACT_ATOMS: atom_id res chain seq x y z
N MET A 1 12.83 18.10 -11.33
CA MET A 1 11.40 17.85 -11.03
C MET A 1 11.25 17.32 -9.62
N LYS A 2 10.34 17.88 -8.80
CA LYS A 2 10.01 17.29 -7.49
C LYS A 2 9.09 16.09 -7.71
N GLY A 3 9.53 14.90 -7.29
CA GLY A 3 8.77 13.66 -7.44
C GLY A 3 7.61 13.56 -6.44
N ARG A 4 6.66 12.67 -6.74
CA ARG A 4 5.57 12.29 -5.84
C ARG A 4 5.57 10.79 -5.59
N LYS A 5 5.16 10.41 -4.40
CA LYS A 5 5.06 9.03 -3.96
C LYS A 5 3.62 8.72 -3.58
N ARG A 6 3.16 7.53 -3.94
CA ARG A 6 1.81 7.04 -3.69
C ARG A 6 1.92 5.88 -2.72
N HIS A 7 1.20 5.98 -1.62
CA HIS A 7 1.01 4.90 -0.66
C HIS A 7 -0.42 4.41 -0.79
N ILE A 8 -0.62 3.10 -0.80
CA ILE A 8 -1.94 2.49 -0.85
C ILE A 8 -2.07 1.42 0.22
N LEU A 9 -3.25 1.33 0.80
CA LEU A 9 -3.71 0.22 1.62
C LEU A 9 -4.78 -0.51 0.80
N VAL A 10 -4.60 -1.82 0.68
CA VAL A 10 -5.51 -2.70 -0.08
C VAL A 10 -5.90 -3.89 0.76
N ASP A 11 -7.03 -4.51 0.42
CA ASP A 11 -7.42 -5.81 0.98
C ASP A 11 -6.61 -6.96 0.37
N THR A 12 -6.98 -8.21 0.72
CA THR A 12 -6.29 -9.41 0.23
C THR A 12 -6.45 -9.66 -1.26
N ASP A 13 -7.47 -9.09 -1.90
CA ASP A 13 -7.74 -9.20 -3.33
C ASP A 13 -7.16 -8.02 -4.13
N GLY A 14 -6.57 -7.05 -3.44
CA GLY A 14 -5.96 -5.85 -4.01
C GLY A 14 -6.95 -4.72 -4.25
N LEU A 15 -8.15 -4.78 -3.67
CA LEU A 15 -9.12 -3.69 -3.72
C LEU A 15 -8.69 -2.59 -2.74
N LEU A 16 -8.90 -1.35 -3.15
CA LEU A 16 -8.39 -0.18 -2.43
C LEU A 16 -9.22 0.09 -1.19
N LEU A 17 -8.53 0.13 -0.04
CA LEU A 17 -9.08 0.60 1.22
C LEU A 17 -8.76 2.08 1.42
N GLN A 18 -7.54 2.50 1.10
CA GLN A 18 -7.12 3.90 1.17
C GLN A 18 -5.92 4.20 0.29
N GLY A 19 -5.84 5.42 -0.25
CA GLY A 19 -4.67 5.91 -0.97
C GLY A 19 -4.24 7.29 -0.46
N HIS A 20 -2.93 7.52 -0.38
CA HIS A 20 -2.37 8.81 0.00
C HIS A 20 -1.18 9.17 -0.88
N VAL A 21 -1.09 10.44 -1.30
CA VAL A 21 -0.03 10.94 -2.18
C VAL A 21 0.70 12.09 -1.53
N HIS A 22 2.03 11.97 -1.48
CA HIS A 22 2.89 12.99 -0.88
C HIS A 22 4.19 13.17 -1.68
N ALA A 23 5.02 14.12 -1.27
CA ALA A 23 6.31 14.38 -1.90
C ALA A 23 7.33 13.26 -1.64
N THR A 24 8.25 13.02 -2.58
CA THR A 24 9.23 11.91 -2.47
C THR A 24 10.28 12.05 -1.37
N ASN A 25 10.43 13.24 -0.78
CA ASN A 25 11.36 13.48 0.32
C ASN A 25 10.85 12.95 1.68
N ILE A 26 9.58 12.53 1.76
CA ILE A 26 9.02 11.92 2.96
C ILE A 26 9.40 10.44 2.98
N GLN A 27 9.98 9.99 4.10
CA GLN A 27 10.39 8.60 4.30
C GLN A 27 9.19 7.63 4.30
N GLU A 28 9.44 6.37 3.93
CA GLU A 28 8.43 5.32 3.80
C GLU A 28 7.49 5.22 5.02
N ARG A 29 8.06 5.17 6.23
CA ARG A 29 7.30 5.04 7.48
C ARG A 29 6.45 6.28 7.76
N ALA A 30 7.00 7.47 7.51
CA ALA A 30 6.23 8.71 7.67
C ALA A 30 5.07 8.78 6.66
N GLY A 31 5.32 8.38 5.41
CA GLY A 31 4.27 8.25 4.39
C GLY A 31 3.17 7.26 4.76
N ALA A 32 3.55 6.12 5.34
CA ALA A 32 2.60 5.14 5.85
C ALA A 32 1.77 5.65 7.02
N LYS A 33 2.36 6.45 7.93
CA LYS A 33 1.59 7.12 8.99
C LYS A 33 0.53 8.04 8.41
N LEU A 34 0.90 8.86 7.43
CA LEU A 34 -0.04 9.77 6.75
C LEU A 34 -1.18 8.98 6.07
N LEU A 35 -0.85 7.87 5.41
CA LEU A 35 -1.86 6.96 4.85
C LEU A 35 -2.83 6.44 5.91
N LEU A 36 -2.32 5.90 7.03
CA LEU A 36 -3.14 5.32 8.09
C LEU A 36 -3.98 6.38 8.83
N GLN A 37 -3.42 7.57 9.05
CA GLN A 37 -4.15 8.72 9.62
C GLN A 37 -5.28 9.20 8.70
N SER A 38 -5.14 8.97 7.39
CA SER A 38 -6.14 9.39 6.40
C SER A 38 -7.32 8.43 6.25
N LEU A 39 -7.33 7.29 6.97
CA LEU A 39 -8.40 6.29 6.89
C LEU A 39 -9.76 6.90 7.26
N ARG A 40 -10.74 6.76 6.37
CA ARG A 40 -12.07 7.39 6.51
C ARG A 40 -13.21 6.43 6.90
N PHE A 41 -12.91 5.15 7.12
CA PHE A 41 -13.92 4.16 7.50
C PHE A 41 -13.60 3.57 8.88
N PRO A 42 -14.62 3.14 9.65
CA PRO A 42 -14.39 2.48 10.92
C PRO A 42 -13.68 1.14 10.66
N ALA A 43 -12.36 1.13 10.79
CA ALA A 43 -11.51 -0.02 10.51
C ALA A 43 -11.54 -1.07 11.64
N HIS A 44 -12.65 -1.19 12.36
CA HIS A 44 -12.82 -2.17 13.46
C HIS A 44 -12.61 -3.62 13.01
N ARG A 45 -12.73 -3.91 11.70
CA ARG A 45 -12.45 -5.21 11.10
C ARG A 45 -11.01 -5.39 10.63
N LEU A 46 -10.24 -4.31 10.48
CA LEU A 46 -8.84 -4.38 10.08
C LEU A 46 -8.03 -4.84 11.29
N ARG A 47 -7.49 -6.06 11.24
CA ARG A 47 -6.72 -6.65 12.36
C ARG A 47 -5.24 -6.81 12.06
N LEU A 48 -4.89 -6.93 10.78
CA LEU A 48 -3.54 -7.24 10.32
C LEU A 48 -3.22 -6.43 9.06
N ILE A 49 -2.05 -5.80 9.05
CA ILE A 49 -1.46 -5.18 7.86
C ILE A 49 -0.16 -5.90 7.55
N TRP A 50 -0.04 -6.38 6.31
CA TRP A 50 1.24 -6.81 5.77
C TRP A 50 1.96 -5.62 5.14
N ALA A 51 3.24 -5.50 5.44
CA ALA A 51 4.10 -4.47 4.85
C ALA A 51 5.46 -5.04 4.43
N ASP A 52 6.14 -4.35 3.53
CA ASP A 52 7.49 -4.73 3.13
C ASP A 52 8.53 -4.34 4.18
N ALA A 53 9.77 -4.80 3.97
CA ALA A 53 10.90 -4.54 4.85
C ALA A 53 11.21 -3.04 5.08
N GLY A 54 10.78 -2.14 4.19
CA GLY A 54 10.92 -0.69 4.38
C GLY A 54 10.10 -0.15 5.56
N HIS A 55 9.05 -0.87 5.96
CA HIS A 55 8.23 -0.58 7.12
C HIS A 55 8.72 -1.26 8.41
N TRP A 56 9.86 -1.97 8.38
CA TRP A 56 10.40 -2.62 9.57
C TRP A 56 10.72 -1.61 10.68
N GLY A 57 10.48 -1.98 11.94
CA GLY A 57 10.95 -1.25 13.12
C GLY A 57 9.95 -1.23 14.27
N ARG A 58 10.41 -1.55 15.48
CA ARG A 58 9.57 -1.65 16.69
C ARG A 58 8.76 -0.39 16.97
N LYS A 59 9.37 0.79 16.85
CA LYS A 59 8.69 2.09 17.06
C LYS A 59 7.54 2.32 16.09
N PHE A 60 7.68 1.87 14.84
CA PHE A 60 6.62 2.03 13.85
C PHE A 60 5.49 1.02 14.09
N ALA A 61 5.81 -0.23 14.37
CA ALA A 61 4.82 -1.25 14.73
C ALA A 61 4.00 -0.87 15.98
N ALA A 62 4.67 -0.38 17.04
CA ALA A 62 3.99 0.12 18.24
C ALA A 62 3.05 1.29 17.92
N TRP A 63 3.50 2.25 17.11
CA TRP A 63 2.66 3.36 16.68
C TRP A 63 1.41 2.89 15.92
N VAL A 64 1.55 1.91 15.01
CA VAL A 64 0.40 1.33 14.27
C VAL A 64 -0.58 0.64 15.23
N GLN A 65 -0.06 -0.12 16.19
CA GLN A 65 -0.89 -0.77 17.20
C GLN A 65 -1.63 0.25 18.07
N GLU A 66 -0.96 1.30 18.54
CA GLU A 66 -1.54 2.34 19.40
C GLU A 66 -2.58 3.20 18.69
N ASN A 67 -2.31 3.59 17.43
CA ASN A 67 -3.15 4.56 16.70
C ASN A 67 -4.25 3.89 15.87
N CYS A 68 -4.05 2.63 15.46
CA CYS A 68 -4.99 1.92 14.60
C CYS A 68 -5.57 0.67 15.26
N GLY A 69 -4.98 0.14 16.33
CA GLY A 69 -5.37 -1.15 16.91
C GLY A 69 -5.02 -2.35 16.03
N VAL A 70 -4.08 -2.19 15.09
CA VAL A 70 -3.77 -3.17 14.04
C VAL A 70 -2.38 -3.76 14.25
N VAL A 71 -2.26 -5.08 14.07
CA VAL A 71 -0.96 -5.76 14.06
C VAL A 71 -0.26 -5.47 12.72
N LEU A 72 0.97 -4.98 12.79
CA LEU A 72 1.84 -4.82 11.62
C LEU A 72 2.75 -6.05 11.47
N ASP A 73 2.53 -6.82 10.42
CA ASP A 73 3.38 -7.93 10.03
C ASP A 73 4.29 -7.52 8.87
N VAL A 74 5.57 -7.36 9.18
CA VAL A 74 6.56 -6.93 8.21
C VAL A 74 7.21 -8.16 7.61
N VAL A 75 6.88 -8.43 6.35
CA VAL A 75 7.43 -9.54 5.58
C VAL A 75 8.91 -9.24 5.31
N SER A 76 9.77 -9.88 6.10
CA SER A 76 11.20 -9.58 6.13
C SER A 76 11.99 -10.31 5.04
N ARG A 77 13.14 -9.74 4.69
CA ARG A 77 14.11 -10.38 3.79
C ARG A 77 14.65 -11.70 4.37
N ASN A 78 14.68 -11.86 5.69
CA ASN A 78 15.17 -13.09 6.34
C ASN A 78 14.21 -14.27 6.16
N GLU A 79 12.89 -14.01 6.20
CA GLU A 79 11.90 -15.05 5.89
C GLU A 79 12.01 -15.51 4.43
N LEU A 80 12.32 -14.56 3.54
CA LEU A 80 12.65 -14.80 2.13
C LEU A 80 13.92 -15.66 1.99
N VAL A 81 15.01 -15.28 2.67
CA VAL A 81 16.30 -15.99 2.62
C VAL A 81 16.17 -17.41 3.17
N ASN A 82 15.42 -17.60 4.25
CA ASN A 82 15.16 -18.93 4.80
C ASN A 82 14.34 -19.79 3.82
N ARG A 83 13.28 -19.24 3.20
CA ARG A 83 12.50 -19.97 2.19
C ARG A 83 13.28 -20.27 0.90
N GLN A 84 14.18 -19.38 0.50
CA GLN A 84 15.09 -19.59 -0.64
C GLN A 84 16.17 -20.65 -0.34
N LYS A 85 16.56 -20.85 0.92
CA LYS A 85 17.40 -21.99 1.31
C LYS A 85 16.65 -23.33 1.16
N GLU A 86 15.34 -23.32 1.38
CA GLU A 86 14.49 -24.51 1.26
C GLU A 86 14.09 -24.82 -0.20
N HIS A 87 14.01 -23.81 -1.08
CA HIS A 87 13.53 -23.97 -2.46
C HIS A 87 14.52 -23.37 -3.48
N LYS A 88 14.92 -24.15 -4.49
CA LYS A 88 15.74 -23.65 -5.62
C LYS A 88 14.90 -22.77 -6.55
N GLY A 89 15.18 -21.46 -6.58
CA GLY A 89 14.58 -20.51 -7.54
C GLY A 89 13.97 -19.26 -6.89
N TYR A 90 13.25 -18.46 -7.68
CA TYR A 90 12.53 -17.29 -7.16
C TYR A 90 11.31 -17.75 -6.36
N VAL A 91 11.33 -17.49 -5.05
CA VAL A 91 10.19 -17.73 -4.16
C VAL A 91 9.43 -16.42 -3.98
N PRO A 92 8.19 -16.29 -4.50
CA PRO A 92 7.42 -15.08 -4.29
C PRO A 92 7.02 -14.93 -2.81
N LEU A 93 7.23 -13.74 -2.25
CA LEU A 93 6.85 -13.43 -0.87
C LEU A 93 5.35 -13.45 -0.72
N PRO A 94 4.74 -14.27 0.16
CA PRO A 94 3.29 -14.31 0.30
C PRO A 94 2.70 -12.90 0.48
N ARG A 95 1.63 -12.61 -0.27
CA ARG A 95 0.81 -11.39 -0.23
C ARG A 95 1.45 -10.07 -0.68
N ARG A 96 2.76 -9.98 -0.88
CA ARG A 96 3.43 -8.75 -1.39
C ARG A 96 2.93 -8.30 -2.79
N TRP A 97 2.57 -9.28 -3.61
CA TRP A 97 2.23 -9.16 -5.02
C TRP A 97 0.82 -8.60 -5.19
N VAL A 98 0.03 -8.56 -4.11
CA VAL A 98 -1.30 -7.95 -4.09
C VAL A 98 -1.21 -6.43 -4.28
N VAL A 99 -0.33 -5.76 -3.53
CA VAL A 99 -0.11 -4.31 -3.64
C VAL A 99 0.49 -3.96 -5.01
N GLU A 100 1.47 -4.74 -5.47
CA GLU A 100 2.10 -4.54 -6.79
C GLU A 100 1.08 -4.70 -7.93
N ARG A 101 0.18 -5.69 -7.83
CA ARG A 101 -0.92 -5.88 -8.77
C ARG A 101 -1.91 -4.72 -8.74
N ALA A 102 -2.24 -4.19 -7.56
CA ALA A 102 -3.10 -3.02 -7.44
C ALA A 102 -2.46 -1.79 -8.13
N PHE A 103 -1.15 -1.57 -7.96
CA PHE A 103 -0.42 -0.56 -8.71
C PHE A 103 -0.44 -0.80 -10.22
N ALA A 104 -0.33 -2.05 -10.67
CA ALA A 104 -0.43 -2.39 -12.09
C ALA A 104 -1.82 -2.04 -12.66
N TRP A 105 -2.90 -2.23 -11.89
CA TRP A 105 -4.25 -1.80 -12.28
C TRP A 105 -4.36 -0.28 -12.34
N LEU A 106 -3.84 0.44 -11.33
CA LEU A 106 -3.79 1.90 -11.34
C LEU A 106 -3.01 2.43 -12.56
N GLY A 107 -1.94 1.74 -12.97
CA GLY A 107 -1.15 2.07 -14.16
C GLY A 107 -1.93 2.01 -15.47
N ARG A 108 -3.02 1.24 -15.55
CA ARG A 108 -3.93 1.23 -16.72
C ARG A 108 -4.78 2.48 -16.82
N CYS A 109 -4.92 3.25 -15.75
CA CYS A 109 -5.54 4.57 -15.81
C CYS A 109 -4.53 5.56 -16.39
N ARG A 110 -4.83 6.09 -17.59
CA ARG A 110 -3.96 7.06 -18.29
C ARG A 110 -3.57 8.26 -17.42
N ARG A 111 -4.46 8.72 -16.52
CA ARG A 111 -4.19 9.84 -15.61
C ARG A 111 -3.18 9.52 -14.51
N LEU A 112 -3.04 8.24 -14.14
CA LEU A 112 -2.14 7.79 -13.07
C LEU A 112 -0.82 7.19 -13.61
N SER A 113 -0.75 6.88 -14.91
CA SER A 113 0.42 6.29 -15.56
C SER A 113 1.68 7.17 -15.46
N LYS A 114 1.49 8.49 -15.38
CA LYS A 114 2.53 9.48 -15.07
C LYS A 114 2.03 10.47 -14.02
N GLY A 115 2.91 11.36 -13.55
CA GLY A 115 2.56 12.44 -12.62
C GLY A 115 1.86 13.61 -13.31
N TYR A 116 0.73 13.38 -13.99
CA TYR A 116 0.01 14.43 -14.72
C TYR A 116 -0.66 15.46 -13.80
N GLU A 117 -1.10 15.03 -12.63
CA GLU A 117 -1.85 15.88 -11.71
C GLU A 117 -0.97 17.00 -11.16
N GLN A 118 -1.48 18.21 -10.92
CA GLN A 118 -0.70 19.27 -10.27
C GLN A 118 -0.79 19.17 -8.73
N ASN A 119 -1.92 18.70 -8.22
CA ASN A 119 -2.21 18.57 -6.79
C ASN A 119 -2.19 17.10 -6.34
N THR A 120 -1.69 16.83 -5.14
CA THR A 120 -1.77 15.49 -4.51
C THR A 120 -3.20 15.03 -4.31
N ARG A 121 -4.10 15.92 -3.86
CA ARG A 121 -5.53 15.61 -3.68
C ARG A 121 -6.20 15.15 -4.98
N SER A 122 -5.85 15.77 -6.10
CA SER A 122 -6.35 15.35 -7.42
C SER A 122 -5.85 13.95 -7.77
N SER A 123 -4.56 13.66 -7.50
CA SER A 123 -4.02 12.32 -7.70
C SER A 123 -4.68 11.27 -6.80
N GLU A 124 -5.02 11.59 -5.56
CA GLU A 124 -5.75 10.71 -4.65
C GLU A 124 -7.18 10.45 -5.15
N ALA A 125 -7.88 11.49 -5.63
CA ALA A 125 -9.21 11.35 -6.22
C ALA A 125 -9.19 10.43 -7.45
N TRP A 126 -8.18 10.55 -8.32
CA TRP A 126 -8.01 9.65 -9.46
C TRP A 126 -7.73 8.20 -9.04
N ILE A 127 -6.98 7.97 -7.96
CA ILE A 127 -6.76 6.62 -7.42
C ILE A 127 -8.09 5.99 -6.99
N LEU A 128 -8.92 6.75 -6.27
CA LEU A 128 -10.25 6.30 -5.87
C LEU A 128 -11.14 6.01 -7.09
N LEU A 129 -11.23 6.94 -8.04
CA LEU A 129 -12.04 6.76 -9.26
C LEU A 129 -11.61 5.53 -10.08
N ALA A 130 -10.30 5.33 -10.25
CA ALA A 130 -9.76 4.19 -11.00
C ALA A 130 -10.13 2.85 -10.32
N MET A 131 -10.02 2.78 -9.00
CA MET A 131 -10.33 1.57 -8.24
C MET A 131 -11.84 1.32 -8.17
N THR A 132 -12.67 2.35 -7.98
CA THR A 132 -14.13 2.21 -8.08
C THR A 132 -14.55 1.71 -9.46
N SER A 133 -14.00 2.26 -10.53
CA SER A 133 -14.30 1.78 -11.89
C SER A 133 -13.89 0.32 -12.11
N LEU A 134 -12.76 -0.11 -11.54
CA LEU A 134 -12.33 -1.50 -11.57
C LEU A 134 -13.30 -2.41 -10.80
N MET A 135 -13.71 -2.00 -9.60
CA MET A 135 -14.63 -2.76 -8.74
C MET A 135 -15.99 -2.91 -9.40
N VAL A 136 -16.55 -1.83 -9.97
CA VAL A 136 -17.84 -1.88 -10.69
C VAL A 136 -17.79 -2.88 -11.85
N ARG A 137 -16.72 -2.86 -12.65
CA ARG A 137 -16.51 -3.82 -13.76
C ARG A 137 -16.34 -5.28 -13.34
N ARG A 138 -16.11 -5.56 -12.06
CA ARG A 138 -16.00 -6.94 -11.55
C ARG A 138 -17.32 -7.48 -11.00
N LEU A 139 -18.27 -6.59 -10.72
CA LEU A 139 -19.60 -6.95 -10.23
C LEU A 139 -20.56 -7.26 -11.38
N THR A 140 -20.27 -6.77 -12.58
CA THR A 140 -21.02 -6.94 -13.83
C THR A 140 -20.26 -7.81 -14.79
#